data_AF-A0A7C1GEW8-F1
#
_entry.id   AF-A0A7C1GEW8-F1
#
_cell.length_a   1.000
_cell.length_b   1.000
_cell.length_c   1.000
_cell.angle_alpha   90.00
_cell.angle_beta   90.00
_cell.angle_gamma   90.00
#
_symmetry.space_group_name_H-M   'P 1'
#
loop_
_entity.id
_entity.type
_entity.pdbx_description
1 polymer ?
#
loop_
_entity_poly.entity_id
_entity_poly.type
_entity_poly.pdbx_seq_one_letter_code
_entity_poly.pdbx_strand_id
1 'polypeptide(L)'
;MYSHFMKGWGRWCLVAALVVLSPALPPLPTPGFHAWAAEHVLLVEEPFAAFERQLPPSQGQFDRSRSVSVNPLIAHPGVVAPGDRLRLNLFDDVSLGADIDSVTTNSRGTVTVRARIHGLDFSHALVITTDDESLVLIDLPEQGTQYRVIYDPFSGTYQLSEIALDNLDFLVPLAVEFPEQGQDTYGFDAPSTIFAFDEPADDVTDEPPILFDQGVDDPAIIAVMVVYTPAARQWAESDGGIDNVIAASMARAQLVADNSDTGVSFVLVHSAEVDYAETGDPS
;
A
#
# COMPACT_ATOMS: atom_id res chain seq x y z
N MET A 1 8.72 69.74 44.79
CA MET A 1 10.07 69.62 44.20
C MET A 1 9.96 68.54 43.13
N TYR A 2 10.06 68.93 41.85
CA TYR A 2 9.84 68.17 40.60
C TYR A 2 8.44 67.52 40.41
N SER A 3 7.49 68.04 39.62
CA SER A 3 7.44 68.53 38.21
C SER A 3 7.35 67.43 37.15
N HIS A 4 6.18 67.36 36.50
CA HIS A 4 5.89 66.87 35.13
C HIS A 4 6.24 65.40 34.80
N PHE A 5 5.30 64.56 34.33
CA PHE A 5 4.87 64.56 32.94
C PHE A 5 3.52 63.84 32.70
N MET A 6 2.82 64.34 31.70
CA MET A 6 1.48 63.99 31.22
C MET A 6 1.46 62.90 30.15
N LYS A 7 0.24 62.40 29.88
CA LYS A 7 -0.36 62.05 28.56
C LYS A 7 -0.16 60.63 28.00
N GLY A 8 -1.27 59.90 27.98
CA GLY A 8 -2.01 59.66 26.74
C GLY A 8 -1.51 58.50 25.88
N TRP A 9 -2.04 57.30 26.13
CA TRP A 9 -1.94 56.19 25.18
C TRP A 9 -3.24 56.09 24.42
N GLY A 10 -3.22 56.62 23.19
CA GLY A 10 -4.27 56.47 22.21
C GLY A 10 -4.37 55.01 21.76
N ARG A 11 -5.60 54.49 21.77
CA ARG A 11 -5.98 53.26 21.10
C ARG A 11 -5.77 53.42 19.60
N TRP A 12 -4.77 52.72 19.07
CA TRP A 12 -4.67 52.44 17.64
C TRP A 12 -5.42 51.13 17.38
N CYS A 13 -6.64 51.21 16.86
CA CYS A 13 -7.27 50.07 16.19
C CYS A 13 -6.55 49.88 14.86
N LEU A 14 -5.62 48.93 14.82
CA LEU A 14 -5.04 48.44 13.58
C LEU A 14 -6.05 47.46 12.97
N VAL A 15 -6.87 47.91 12.02
CA VAL A 15 -7.68 47.02 11.19
C VAL A 15 -6.72 46.40 10.17
N ALA A 16 -6.19 45.23 10.50
CA ALA A 16 -5.48 44.39 9.55
C ALA A 16 -6.54 43.77 8.61
N ALA A 17 -6.66 44.32 7.41
CA ALA A 17 -7.40 43.66 6.34
C ALA A 17 -6.61 42.42 5.93
N LEU A 18 -7.05 41.25 6.38
CA LEU A 18 -6.56 39.95 5.90
C LEU A 18 -7.04 39.80 4.45
N VAL A 19 -6.21 40.21 3.50
CA VAL A 19 -6.40 39.87 2.09
C VAL A 19 -6.06 38.39 1.96
N VAL A 20 -7.08 37.54 1.98
CA VAL A 20 -6.95 36.15 1.57
C VAL A 20 -6.67 36.18 0.07
N LEU A 21 -5.39 36.13 -0.29
CA LEU A 21 -4.97 35.85 -1.65
C LEU A 21 -5.45 34.43 -1.94
N SER A 22 -6.56 34.29 -2.69
CA SER A 22 -6.91 33.01 -3.29
C SER A 22 -5.66 32.54 -4.05
N PRO A 23 -5.08 31.37 -3.72
CA PRO A 23 -4.00 30.84 -4.52
C PRO A 23 -4.52 30.72 -5.94
N ALA A 24 -3.81 31.33 -6.89
CA ALA A 24 -4.15 31.20 -8.29
C ALA A 24 -4.28 29.70 -8.59
N LEU A 25 -5.48 29.28 -9.02
CA LEU A 25 -5.71 27.90 -9.45
C LEU A 25 -4.58 27.54 -10.44
N PRO A 26 -3.86 26.43 -10.22
CA PRO A 26 -2.85 26.01 -11.17
C PRO A 26 -3.50 25.90 -12.56
N PRO A 27 -2.80 26.30 -13.63
CA PRO A 27 -3.34 26.21 -14.97
C PRO A 27 -3.83 24.78 -15.22
N LEU A 28 -5.06 24.64 -15.72
CA LEU A 28 -5.58 23.35 -16.14
C LEU A 28 -4.56 22.72 -17.09
N PRO A 29 -4.23 21.43 -16.92
CA PRO A 29 -3.30 20.75 -17.82
C PRO A 29 -3.86 20.87 -19.24
N THR A 30 -3.18 21.66 -20.07
CA THR A 30 -3.43 21.65 -21.51
C THR A 30 -3.27 20.20 -21.97
N PRO A 31 -4.21 19.64 -22.77
CA PRO A 31 -4.07 18.32 -23.35
C PRO A 31 -2.86 18.35 -24.30
N GLY A 32 -1.69 18.10 -23.71
CA GLY A 32 -0.42 18.07 -24.40
C GLY A 32 -0.40 16.87 -25.33
N PHE A 33 0.21 17.05 -26.49
CA PHE A 33 0.63 15.96 -27.36
C PHE A 33 1.12 14.79 -26.50
N HIS A 34 0.45 13.65 -26.59
CA HIS A 34 0.84 12.43 -25.91
C HIS A 34 2.28 12.11 -26.29
N ALA A 35 3.23 12.51 -25.43
CA ALA A 35 4.56 11.94 -25.46
C ALA A 35 4.36 10.42 -25.43
N TRP A 36 4.98 9.72 -26.37
CA TRP A 36 4.82 8.27 -26.46
C TRP A 36 5.15 7.67 -25.10
N ALA A 37 4.19 6.94 -24.53
CA ALA A 37 4.38 6.15 -23.33
C ALA A 37 5.66 5.32 -23.48
N ALA A 38 6.57 5.41 -22.50
CA ALA A 38 7.76 4.56 -22.53
C ALA A 38 7.31 3.10 -22.39
N GLU A 39 7.90 2.19 -23.16
CA GLU A 39 7.65 0.75 -23.03
C GLU A 39 8.75 0.14 -22.16
N HIS A 40 8.36 -0.46 -21.05
CA HIS A 40 9.24 -1.16 -20.12
C HIS A 40 8.96 -2.65 -20.17
N VAL A 41 10.00 -3.47 -20.07
CA VAL A 41 9.86 -4.93 -19.99
C VAL A 41 10.02 -5.35 -18.53
N LEU A 42 9.04 -6.09 -18.00
CA LEU A 42 9.07 -6.56 -16.61
C LEU A 42 10.16 -7.60 -16.37
N LEU A 43 10.15 -8.66 -17.18
CA LEU A 43 11.02 -9.80 -17.03
C LEU A 43 12.07 -9.76 -18.14
N VAL A 44 13.32 -9.63 -17.75
CA VAL A 44 14.45 -9.72 -18.68
C VAL A 44 14.75 -11.20 -18.87
N GLU A 45 14.68 -11.66 -20.10
CA GLU A 45 15.15 -12.99 -20.45
C GLU A 45 16.67 -13.01 -20.28
N GLU A 46 17.13 -13.65 -19.21
CA GLU A 46 18.50 -14.09 -19.16
C GLU A 46 18.69 -15.15 -20.26
N PRO A 47 19.76 -15.08 -21.07
CA PRO A 47 20.07 -16.10 -22.07
C PRO A 47 20.54 -17.39 -21.39
N PHE A 48 19.67 -18.05 -20.63
CA PHE A 48 19.95 -19.37 -20.07
C PHE A 48 19.57 -20.45 -21.07
N ALA A 49 20.47 -21.41 -21.23
CA ALA A 49 20.20 -22.66 -21.93
C ALA A 49 19.01 -23.32 -21.26
N ALA A 50 17.90 -23.45 -22.00
CA ALA A 50 16.63 -24.02 -21.56
C ALA A 50 16.86 -25.29 -20.74
N PHE A 51 16.83 -25.14 -19.41
CA PHE A 51 16.72 -26.24 -18.48
C PHE A 51 15.37 -26.06 -17.81
N GLU A 52 14.32 -26.34 -18.56
CA GLU A 52 12.99 -26.55 -18.01
C GLU A 52 13.08 -27.81 -17.15
N ARG A 53 13.42 -27.62 -15.87
CA ARG A 53 13.27 -28.70 -14.90
C ARG A 53 11.77 -28.82 -14.68
N GLN A 54 11.18 -29.84 -15.29
CA GLN A 54 9.91 -30.37 -14.82
C GLN A 54 10.16 -30.85 -13.38
N LEU A 55 9.83 -29.99 -12.42
CA LEU A 55 9.92 -30.34 -11.01
C LEU A 55 9.04 -31.60 -10.83
N PRO A 56 9.48 -32.61 -10.05
CA PRO A 56 8.57 -33.68 -9.65
C PRO A 56 7.33 -33.01 -9.07
N PRO A 57 6.11 -33.50 -9.34
CA PRO A 57 4.87 -32.85 -8.92
C PRO A 57 4.98 -32.52 -7.43
N SER A 58 5.26 -31.26 -7.13
CA SER A 58 5.27 -30.77 -5.76
C SER A 58 3.85 -30.95 -5.29
N GLN A 59 3.69 -31.55 -4.12
CA GLN A 59 2.36 -31.71 -3.53
C GLN A 59 1.76 -30.32 -3.30
N GLY A 60 0.91 -29.90 -4.23
CA GLY A 60 0.05 -28.73 -4.13
C GLY A 60 0.60 -27.46 -4.78
N GLN A 61 -0.24 -26.87 -5.64
CA GLN A 61 -0.43 -25.43 -5.85
C GLN A 61 0.08 -24.77 -7.14
N PHE A 62 1.13 -25.26 -7.81
CA PHE A 62 1.67 -24.61 -9.02
C PHE A 62 1.46 -25.46 -10.29
N ASP A 63 0.95 -24.84 -11.36
CA ASP A 63 0.79 -25.49 -12.66
C ASP A 63 2.10 -25.45 -13.47
N ARG A 64 2.81 -24.31 -13.42
CA ARG A 64 4.11 -24.08 -14.09
C ARG A 64 5.01 -23.20 -13.24
N SER A 65 6.32 -23.37 -13.36
CA SER A 65 7.33 -22.52 -12.69
C SER A 65 8.60 -22.39 -13.54
N ARG A 66 9.24 -21.21 -13.54
CA ARG A 66 10.55 -20.97 -14.18
C ARG A 66 11.37 -19.90 -13.45
N SER A 67 12.70 -20.00 -13.52
CA SER A 67 13.58 -18.91 -13.11
C SER A 67 13.46 -17.71 -14.05
N VAL A 68 13.47 -16.50 -13.51
CA VAL A 68 13.38 -15.24 -14.26
C VAL A 68 14.32 -14.19 -13.67
N SER A 69 14.51 -13.08 -14.39
CA SER A 69 15.16 -11.87 -13.88
C SER A 69 14.18 -10.71 -13.97
N VAL A 70 13.95 -10.00 -12.86
CA VAL A 70 13.09 -8.81 -12.83
C VAL A 70 13.94 -7.62 -13.25
N ASN A 71 13.42 -6.81 -14.17
CA ASN A 71 14.10 -5.60 -14.61
C ASN A 71 14.19 -4.60 -13.44
N PRO A 72 15.40 -4.31 -12.93
CA PRO A 72 15.54 -3.46 -11.75
C PRO A 72 15.09 -2.02 -12.02
N LEU A 73 15.03 -1.58 -13.28
CA LEU A 73 14.61 -0.22 -13.62
C LEU A 73 13.16 0.08 -13.23
N ILE A 74 12.29 -0.93 -13.18
CA ILE A 74 10.89 -0.76 -12.79
C ILE A 74 10.77 -0.46 -11.29
N ALA A 75 11.73 -0.92 -10.50
CA ALA A 75 11.79 -0.68 -9.06
C ALA A 75 12.28 0.72 -8.69
N HIS A 76 12.88 1.46 -9.63
CA HIS A 76 13.49 2.74 -9.31
C HIS A 76 12.46 3.89 -9.35
N PRO A 77 12.33 4.67 -8.27
CA PRO A 77 11.44 5.83 -8.24
C PRO A 77 11.75 6.79 -9.39
N GLY A 78 10.72 7.17 -10.15
CA GLY A 78 10.82 8.14 -11.24
C GLY A 78 11.34 7.60 -12.57
N VAL A 79 11.69 6.31 -12.68
CA VAL A 79 12.00 5.68 -13.97
C VAL A 79 10.74 5.28 -14.72
N VAL A 80 9.73 4.83 -13.98
CA VAL A 80 8.38 4.54 -14.49
C VAL A 80 7.42 5.63 -14.04
N ALA A 81 6.46 5.97 -14.90
CA ALA A 81 5.41 6.94 -14.61
C ALA A 81 4.02 6.40 -14.99
N PRO A 82 2.94 6.89 -14.34
CA PRO A 82 1.58 6.63 -14.81
C PRO A 82 1.42 7.01 -16.30
N GLY A 83 0.83 6.12 -17.07
CA GLY A 83 0.69 6.22 -18.52
C GLY A 83 1.75 5.48 -19.33
N ASP A 84 2.86 5.05 -18.71
CA ASP A 84 3.84 4.16 -19.36
C ASP A 84 3.25 2.76 -19.63
N ARG A 85 3.85 2.04 -20.56
CA ARG A 85 3.49 0.66 -20.91
C ARG A 85 4.43 -0.33 -20.28
N LEU A 86 3.87 -1.41 -19.75
CA LEU A 86 4.58 -2.53 -19.17
C LEU A 86 4.29 -3.80 -19.99
N ARG A 87 5.35 -4.42 -20.50
CA ARG A 87 5.28 -5.71 -21.19
C ARG A 87 5.66 -6.84 -20.23
N LEU A 88 4.74 -7.79 -20.07
CA LEU A 88 4.82 -8.92 -19.15
C LEU A 88 5.12 -10.20 -19.96
N ASN A 89 6.38 -10.60 -20.02
CA ASN A 89 6.81 -11.83 -20.70
C ASN A 89 6.87 -12.99 -19.70
N LEU A 90 5.72 -13.59 -19.40
CA LEU A 90 5.58 -14.55 -18.31
C LEU A 90 6.13 -15.92 -18.72
N PHE A 91 5.55 -16.48 -19.78
CA PHE A 91 5.99 -17.75 -20.37
C PHE A 91 6.12 -17.58 -21.88
N ASP A 92 6.70 -18.58 -22.55
CA ASP A 92 6.95 -18.52 -23.99
C ASP A 92 5.63 -18.42 -24.81
N ASP A 93 4.53 -18.88 -24.22
CA ASP A 93 3.16 -18.83 -24.74
C ASP A 93 2.30 -17.73 -24.08
N VAL A 94 2.80 -17.05 -23.04
CA VAL A 94 2.05 -16.04 -22.28
C VAL A 94 2.81 -14.71 -22.25
N SER A 95 2.37 -13.78 -23.09
CA SER A 95 2.83 -12.39 -23.10
C SER A 95 1.63 -11.44 -22.99
N LEU A 96 1.69 -10.51 -22.04
CA LEU A 96 0.62 -9.55 -21.77
C LEU A 96 1.16 -8.11 -21.86
N GLY A 97 0.31 -7.20 -22.31
CA GLY A 97 0.54 -5.76 -22.22
C GLY A 97 -0.26 -5.15 -21.08
N ALA A 98 0.31 -4.19 -20.37
CA ALA A 98 -0.36 -3.44 -19.32
C ALA A 98 0.00 -1.95 -19.38
N ASP A 99 -0.90 -1.08 -18.94
CA ASP A 99 -0.62 0.35 -18.75
C ASP A 99 -0.44 0.63 -17.25
N ILE A 100 0.63 1.33 -16.89
CA ILE A 100 0.89 1.74 -15.50
C ILE A 100 -0.12 2.81 -15.12
N ASP A 101 -0.90 2.58 -14.09
CA ASP A 101 -1.92 3.53 -13.61
C ASP A 101 -1.48 4.27 -12.35
N SER A 102 -0.63 3.65 -11.52
CA SER A 102 -0.15 4.22 -10.27
C SER A 102 1.28 3.81 -9.96
N VAL A 103 2.05 4.76 -9.44
CA VAL A 103 3.39 4.54 -8.89
C VAL A 103 3.43 5.26 -7.55
N THR A 104 3.65 4.50 -6.48
CA THR A 104 3.68 5.03 -5.11
C THR A 104 4.96 4.58 -4.41
N THR A 105 5.39 5.36 -3.43
CA THR A 105 6.50 5.01 -2.54
C THR A 105 6.05 5.25 -1.12
N ASN A 106 6.13 4.23 -0.27
CA ASN A 106 5.73 4.36 1.14
C ASN A 106 6.86 5.00 1.99
N SER A 107 6.59 5.22 3.27
CA SER A 107 7.54 5.81 4.21
C SER A 107 8.79 4.96 4.48
N ARG A 108 8.79 3.68 4.06
CA ARG A 108 9.94 2.77 4.15
C ARG A 108 10.74 2.68 2.85
N GLY A 109 10.36 3.45 1.82
CA GLY A 109 11.05 3.43 0.53
C GLY A 109 10.61 2.28 -0.38
N THR A 110 9.63 1.46 0.03
CA THR A 110 9.04 0.45 -0.85
C THR A 110 8.33 1.12 -2.00
N VAL A 111 8.74 0.80 -3.22
CA VAL A 111 8.09 1.27 -4.45
C VAL A 111 7.01 0.27 -4.85
N THR A 112 5.81 0.76 -5.13
CA THR A 112 4.71 -0.04 -5.65
C THR A 112 4.26 0.55 -6.98
N VAL A 113 4.40 -0.25 -8.03
CA VAL A 113 3.91 0.04 -9.38
C VAL A 113 2.67 -0.82 -9.61
N ARG A 114 1.56 -0.18 -9.95
CA ARG A 114 0.32 -0.84 -10.36
C ARG A 114 0.10 -0.61 -11.84
N ALA A 115 -0.29 -1.66 -12.54
CA ALA A 115 -0.60 -1.62 -13.95
C ALA A 115 -1.88 -2.39 -14.25
N ARG A 116 -2.66 -1.89 -15.21
CA ARG A 116 -3.89 -2.52 -15.70
C ARG A 116 -3.61 -3.30 -16.97
N ILE A 117 -4.05 -4.56 -17.02
CA ILE A 117 -3.74 -5.46 -18.13
C ILE A 117 -4.72 -5.23 -19.28
N HIS A 118 -4.23 -5.25 -20.51
CA HIS A 118 -5.04 -4.98 -21.70
C HIS A 118 -5.98 -6.13 -22.04
N GLY A 119 -7.23 -5.78 -22.40
CA GLY A 119 -8.21 -6.73 -22.92
C GLY A 119 -8.84 -7.65 -21.87
N LEU A 120 -8.55 -7.42 -20.59
CA LEU A 120 -9.08 -8.17 -19.45
C LEU A 120 -9.58 -7.18 -18.39
N ASP A 121 -10.83 -7.35 -17.97
CA ASP A 121 -11.50 -6.50 -16.99
C ASP A 121 -11.06 -6.91 -15.58
N PHE A 122 -10.78 -5.97 -14.68
CA PHE A 122 -10.30 -6.25 -13.30
C PHE A 122 -8.91 -6.90 -13.18
N SER A 123 -8.33 -7.34 -14.29
CA SER A 123 -6.96 -7.86 -14.36
C SER A 123 -5.93 -6.77 -14.13
N HIS A 124 -4.97 -7.04 -13.24
CA HIS A 124 -3.95 -6.06 -12.84
C HIS A 124 -2.63 -6.74 -12.49
N ALA A 125 -1.56 -5.95 -12.56
CA ALA A 125 -0.22 -6.32 -12.11
C ALA A 125 0.25 -5.36 -11.00
N LEU A 126 0.87 -5.91 -9.97
CA LEU A 126 1.56 -5.20 -8.91
C LEU A 126 3.04 -5.60 -8.94
N VAL A 127 3.91 -4.61 -9.05
CA VAL A 127 5.36 -4.77 -8.88
C VAL A 127 5.75 -3.99 -7.63
N ILE A 128 6.22 -4.69 -6.62
CA ILE A 128 6.52 -4.13 -5.32
C ILE A 128 7.99 -4.41 -5.04
N THR A 129 8.78 -3.38 -4.74
CA THR A 129 10.21 -3.55 -4.50
C THR A 129 10.65 -2.81 -3.25
N THR A 130 11.37 -3.51 -2.38
CA THR A 130 12.05 -2.99 -1.19
C THR A 130 13.48 -3.53 -1.19
N ASP A 131 14.49 -2.68 -0.98
CA ASP A 131 15.90 -3.10 -0.88
C ASP A 131 16.37 -4.05 -2.01
N ASP A 132 16.02 -3.73 -3.27
CA ASP A 132 16.30 -4.51 -4.49
C ASP A 132 15.59 -5.89 -4.59
N GLU A 133 14.78 -6.27 -3.60
CA GLU A 133 13.94 -7.46 -3.60
C GLU A 133 12.53 -7.13 -4.09
N SER A 134 12.13 -7.79 -5.18
CA SER A 134 10.85 -7.54 -5.84
C SER A 134 9.84 -8.67 -5.64
N LEU A 135 8.62 -8.31 -5.27
CA LEU A 135 7.45 -9.17 -5.34
C LEU A 135 6.60 -8.71 -6.53
N VAL A 136 6.32 -9.63 -7.46
CA VAL A 136 5.36 -9.36 -8.55
C VAL A 136 4.13 -10.24 -8.38
N LEU A 137 2.96 -9.61 -8.46
CA LEU A 137 1.64 -10.27 -8.45
C LEU A 137 0.90 -9.86 -9.72
N ILE A 138 0.41 -10.83 -10.48
CA ILE A 138 -0.38 -10.59 -11.69
C ILE A 138 -1.65 -11.41 -11.56
N ASP A 139 -2.76 -10.73 -11.33
CA ASP A 139 -4.05 -11.35 -11.07
C ASP A 139 -4.90 -11.29 -12.35
N LEU A 140 -5.29 -12.47 -12.87
CA LEU A 140 -6.15 -12.65 -14.04
C LEU A 140 -7.45 -13.37 -13.63
N PRO A 141 -8.37 -12.69 -12.92
CA PRO A 141 -9.56 -13.33 -12.35
C PRO A 141 -10.45 -14.00 -13.39
N GLU A 142 -10.57 -13.45 -14.61
CA GLU A 142 -11.43 -14.04 -15.65
C GLU A 142 -10.86 -15.32 -16.24
N GLN A 143 -9.55 -15.56 -16.05
CA GLN A 143 -8.88 -16.80 -16.45
C GLN A 143 -8.78 -17.80 -15.30
N GLY A 144 -9.09 -17.40 -14.07
CA GLY A 144 -8.88 -18.27 -12.91
C GLY A 144 -7.40 -18.47 -12.59
N THR A 145 -6.53 -17.51 -12.90
CA THR A 145 -5.07 -17.67 -12.79
C THR A 145 -4.42 -16.46 -12.11
N GLN A 146 -3.40 -16.73 -11.30
CA GLN A 146 -2.47 -15.74 -10.76
C GLN A 146 -1.05 -16.12 -11.16
N TYR A 147 -0.26 -15.14 -11.60
CA TYR A 147 1.17 -15.30 -11.73
C TYR A 147 1.89 -14.56 -10.61
N ARG A 148 2.92 -15.20 -10.08
CA ARG A 148 3.66 -14.70 -8.92
C ARG A 148 5.15 -14.80 -9.16
N VAL A 149 5.87 -13.71 -8.96
CA VAL A 149 7.35 -13.67 -9.01
C VAL A 149 7.89 -13.36 -7.63
N ILE A 150 8.75 -14.23 -7.12
CA ILE A 150 9.31 -14.16 -5.78
C ILE A 150 10.82 -14.33 -5.86
N TYR A 151 11.57 -13.57 -5.07
CA TYR A 151 12.99 -13.81 -4.87
C TYR A 151 13.23 -15.03 -3.98
N ASP A 152 13.98 -16.01 -4.47
CA ASP A 152 14.43 -17.13 -3.65
C ASP A 152 15.83 -16.82 -3.06
N PRO A 153 15.94 -16.57 -1.75
CA PRO A 153 17.20 -16.17 -1.13
C PRO A 153 18.26 -17.31 -1.13
N PHE A 154 17.85 -18.57 -1.34
CA PHE A 154 18.80 -19.69 -1.39
C PHE A 154 19.46 -19.81 -2.76
N SER A 155 18.71 -19.60 -3.84
CA SER A 155 19.26 -19.62 -5.20
C SER A 155 19.79 -18.27 -5.66
N GLY A 156 19.37 -17.17 -5.02
CA GLY A 156 19.66 -15.81 -5.45
C GLY A 156 19.00 -15.45 -6.78
N THR A 157 17.88 -16.12 -7.12
CA THR A 157 17.16 -15.92 -8.38
C THR A 157 15.68 -15.70 -8.14
N TYR A 158 15.02 -15.00 -9.06
CA TYR A 158 13.57 -14.89 -9.02
C TYR A 158 12.93 -16.14 -9.62
N GLN A 159 11.86 -16.62 -9.00
CA GLN A 159 11.02 -17.70 -9.49
C GLN A 159 9.66 -17.13 -9.88
N LEU A 160 9.27 -17.34 -11.14
CA LEU A 160 7.92 -17.09 -11.64
C LEU A 160 7.12 -18.38 -11.55
N SER A 161 5.97 -18.33 -10.89
CA SER A 161 5.02 -19.44 -10.77
C SER A 161 3.64 -19.05 -11.30
N GLU A 162 2.96 -20.01 -11.92
CA GLU A 162 1.54 -19.95 -12.28
C GLU A 162 0.72 -20.73 -11.26
N ILE A 163 -0.28 -20.07 -10.70
CA ILE A 163 -1.15 -20.58 -9.64
C ILE A 163 -2.59 -20.47 -10.13
N ALA A 164 -3.33 -21.58 -10.18
CA ALA A 164 -4.77 -21.51 -10.36
C ALA A 164 -5.42 -20.81 -9.15
N LEU A 165 -6.34 -19.88 -9.39
CA LEU A 165 -7.02 -19.13 -8.32
C LEU A 165 -7.81 -20.07 -7.38
N ASP A 166 -8.32 -21.18 -7.88
CA ASP A 166 -8.98 -22.23 -7.08
C ASP A 166 -8.01 -22.96 -6.12
N ASN A 167 -6.70 -22.91 -6.42
CA ASN A 167 -5.64 -23.46 -5.59
C ASN A 167 -5.08 -22.43 -4.62
N LEU A 168 -5.33 -21.12 -4.79
CA LEU A 168 -5.08 -20.20 -3.70
C LEU A 168 -5.99 -20.65 -2.59
N ASP A 169 -5.38 -21.16 -1.52
CA ASP A 169 -6.03 -21.41 -0.25
C ASP A 169 -6.39 -20.00 0.24
N PHE A 170 -7.46 -19.43 -0.30
CA PHE A 170 -8.18 -18.36 0.35
C PHE A 170 -8.36 -18.93 1.73
N LEU A 171 -7.70 -18.34 2.72
CA LEU A 171 -7.91 -18.65 4.11
C LEU A 171 -9.42 -18.79 4.26
N VAL A 172 -9.92 -20.03 4.25
CA VAL A 172 -11.35 -20.31 4.39
C VAL A 172 -11.60 -19.62 5.68
N PRO A 173 -12.33 -18.47 5.69
CA PRO A 173 -12.21 -17.46 6.73
C PRO A 173 -12.23 -18.24 8.01
N LEU A 174 -11.04 -18.41 8.63
CA LEU A 174 -10.83 -19.44 9.66
C LEU A 174 -12.01 -19.18 10.55
N ALA A 175 -12.97 -20.12 10.64
CA ALA A 175 -14.26 -19.80 11.22
C ALA A 175 -13.89 -19.22 12.58
N VAL A 176 -13.93 -17.89 12.67
CA VAL A 176 -13.42 -17.22 13.85
C VAL A 176 -14.59 -17.51 14.72
N GLU A 177 -14.47 -18.60 15.47
CA GLU A 177 -15.24 -18.81 16.66
C GLU A 177 -14.82 -17.61 17.50
N PHE A 178 -15.50 -16.48 17.25
CA PHE A 178 -15.59 -15.42 18.20
C PHE A 178 -16.03 -16.19 19.44
N PRO A 179 -15.19 -16.27 20.48
CA PRO A 179 -15.55 -17.01 21.67
C PRO A 179 -16.97 -16.57 21.97
N GLU A 180 -17.93 -17.51 21.93
CA GLU A 180 -19.34 -17.20 22.19
C GLU A 180 -19.27 -16.29 23.39
N GLN A 181 -19.65 -15.01 23.22
CA GLN A 181 -19.41 -14.01 24.23
C GLN A 181 -20.01 -14.58 25.50
N GLY A 182 -19.15 -15.18 26.32
CA GLY A 182 -19.54 -15.63 27.62
C GLY A 182 -20.11 -14.37 28.19
N GLN A 183 -21.30 -14.45 28.78
CA GLN A 183 -21.75 -13.43 29.69
C GLN A 183 -20.84 -13.40 30.94
N ASP A 184 -19.53 -13.57 30.75
CA ASP A 184 -18.51 -13.01 31.57
C ASP A 184 -18.74 -11.51 31.48
N THR A 185 -19.52 -11.04 32.44
CA THR A 185 -19.23 -9.85 33.20
C THR A 185 -17.75 -9.86 33.58
N TYR A 186 -16.86 -9.68 32.61
CA TYR A 186 -15.58 -9.06 32.83
C TYR A 186 -15.96 -7.70 33.37
N GLY A 187 -15.94 -7.59 34.70
CA GLY A 187 -15.83 -6.34 35.41
C GLY A 187 -14.50 -5.72 34.98
N PHE A 188 -14.46 -5.25 33.74
CA PHE A 188 -13.61 -4.17 33.34
C PHE A 188 -14.19 -2.99 34.11
N ASP A 189 -13.82 -2.89 35.39
CA ASP A 189 -13.60 -1.59 36.01
C ASP A 189 -12.56 -0.95 35.10
N ALA A 190 -13.02 -0.39 33.98
CA ALA A 190 -12.25 0.52 33.18
C ALA A 190 -11.72 1.49 34.21
N PRO A 191 -10.39 1.56 34.44
CA PRO A 191 -9.88 2.63 35.27
C PRO A 191 -10.41 3.90 34.61
N SER A 192 -11.40 4.53 35.24
CA SER A 192 -11.94 5.82 34.83
C SER A 192 -10.90 6.92 35.00
N THR A 193 -9.67 6.56 35.31
CA THR A 193 -8.45 7.22 34.86
C THR A 193 -8.40 7.24 33.32
N ILE A 194 -9.38 7.93 32.72
CA ILE A 194 -9.06 8.94 31.72
C ILE A 194 -7.81 9.61 32.27
N PHE A 195 -6.69 9.47 31.57
CA PHE A 195 -5.54 10.32 31.80
C PHE A 195 -6.09 11.74 31.70
N ALA A 196 -6.38 12.35 32.84
CA ALA A 196 -6.42 13.79 32.96
C ALA A 196 -5.00 14.20 32.62
N PHE A 197 -4.75 14.39 31.32
CA PHE A 197 -3.70 15.27 30.88
C PHE A 197 -4.04 16.58 31.57
N ASP A 198 -3.39 16.80 32.71
CA ASP A 198 -3.31 18.09 33.39
C ASP A 198 -2.45 18.98 32.49
N GLU A 199 -2.94 19.22 31.28
CA GLU A 199 -2.43 20.30 30.45
C GLU A 199 -2.78 21.57 31.22
N PRO A 200 -1.78 22.43 31.50
CA PRO A 200 -2.03 23.71 32.14
C PRO A 200 -3.11 24.42 31.32
N ALA A 201 -4.16 24.88 32.00
CA ALA A 201 -5.31 25.58 31.45
C ALA A 201 -4.95 26.97 30.89
N ASP A 202 -3.97 27.02 29.99
CA ASP A 202 -3.65 28.18 29.17
C ASP A 202 -4.63 28.18 27.99
N ASP A 203 -5.79 28.80 28.22
CA ASP A 203 -6.64 29.43 27.20
C ASP A 203 -6.98 28.54 25.99
N VAL A 204 -7.40 27.29 26.25
CA VAL A 204 -8.10 26.48 25.26
C VAL A 204 -9.51 27.06 25.12
N THR A 205 -9.71 27.91 24.12
CA THR A 205 -11.04 28.32 23.69
C THR A 205 -11.87 27.07 23.40
N ASP A 206 -12.96 26.89 24.17
CA ASP A 206 -14.01 25.85 24.05
C ASP A 206 -14.76 25.88 22.70
N GLU A 207 -14.05 26.06 21.58
CA GLU A 207 -14.63 25.73 20.28
C GLU A 207 -14.52 24.21 20.14
N PRO A 208 -15.64 23.48 20.01
CA PRO A 208 -15.58 22.07 19.71
C PRO A 208 -14.69 21.90 18.48
N PRO A 209 -13.83 20.87 18.43
CA PRO A 209 -13.02 20.63 17.25
C PRO A 209 -13.99 20.65 16.07
N ILE A 210 -13.76 21.57 15.14
CA ILE A 210 -14.57 21.70 13.95
C ILE A 210 -14.40 20.38 13.22
N LEU A 211 -15.33 19.44 13.45
CA LEU A 211 -15.51 18.28 12.62
C LEU A 211 -15.82 18.89 11.26
N PHE A 212 -14.81 18.85 10.40
CA PHE A 212 -14.87 19.39 9.06
C PHE A 212 -16.21 18.98 8.46
N ASP A 213 -16.96 19.98 7.97
CA ASP A 213 -18.17 19.79 7.17
C ASP A 213 -17.76 19.12 5.87
N GLN A 214 -17.40 17.83 5.97
CA GLN A 214 -17.04 17.02 4.82
C GLN A 214 -18.35 16.67 4.13
N GLY A 215 -18.47 17.12 2.89
CA GLY A 215 -19.57 16.72 2.03
C GLY A 215 -19.62 15.20 1.90
N VAL A 216 -20.81 14.68 1.58
CA VAL A 216 -21.00 13.23 1.35
C VAL A 216 -20.06 12.68 0.25
N ASP A 217 -19.57 13.57 -0.61
CA ASP A 217 -18.68 13.26 -1.75
C ASP A 217 -17.21 13.65 -1.50
N ASP A 218 -16.84 14.06 -0.29
CA ASP A 218 -15.46 14.44 0.00
C ASP A 218 -14.57 13.20 0.16
N PRO A 219 -13.35 13.22 -0.41
CA PRO A 219 -12.43 12.10 -0.32
C PRO A 219 -12.00 11.87 1.14
N ALA A 220 -11.95 10.60 1.53
CA ALA A 220 -11.56 10.18 2.87
C ALA A 220 -10.15 9.58 2.86
N ILE A 221 -9.30 9.98 3.82
CA ILE A 221 -7.96 9.40 3.99
C ILE A 221 -7.97 8.53 5.24
N ILE A 222 -7.65 7.25 5.08
CA ILE A 222 -7.49 6.29 6.16
C ILE A 222 -6.00 6.08 6.40
N ALA A 223 -5.50 6.60 7.51
CA ALA A 223 -4.14 6.35 7.98
C ALA A 223 -4.06 4.97 8.64
N VAL A 224 -3.21 4.10 8.09
CA VAL A 224 -3.05 2.70 8.51
C VAL A 224 -1.74 2.52 9.26
N MET A 225 -1.82 1.88 10.42
CA MET A 225 -0.68 1.38 11.17
C MET A 225 -0.70 -0.15 11.14
N VAL A 226 0.41 -0.78 10.78
CA VAL A 226 0.53 -2.24 10.73
C VAL A 226 1.50 -2.73 11.80
N VAL A 227 1.01 -3.59 12.69
CA VAL A 227 1.83 -4.21 13.73
C VAL A 227 1.90 -5.71 13.45
N TYR A 228 3.10 -6.30 13.53
CA TYR A 228 3.32 -7.71 13.19
C TYR A 228 4.23 -8.42 14.20
N THR A 229 4.12 -9.76 14.28
CA THR A 229 4.94 -10.60 15.16
C THR A 229 6.22 -11.06 14.45
N PRO A 230 7.25 -11.54 15.19
CA PRO A 230 8.42 -12.16 14.58
C PRO A 230 8.08 -13.36 13.70
N ALA A 231 7.03 -14.12 14.06
CA ALA A 231 6.54 -15.25 13.26
C ALA A 231 5.97 -14.77 11.91
N ALA A 232 5.19 -13.69 11.91
CA ALA A 232 4.69 -13.08 10.68
C ALA A 232 5.83 -12.54 9.79
N ARG A 233 6.86 -11.91 10.38
CA ARG A 233 8.05 -11.49 9.61
C ARG A 233 8.74 -12.70 8.98
N GLN A 234 8.99 -13.76 9.77
CA GLN A 234 9.65 -14.98 9.29
C GLN A 234 8.86 -15.65 8.16
N TRP A 235 7.53 -15.70 8.27
CA TRP A 235 6.67 -16.21 7.20
C TRP A 235 6.81 -15.36 5.93
N ALA A 236 6.82 -14.03 6.06
CA ALA A 236 6.94 -13.11 4.93
C ALA A 236 8.30 -13.15 4.22
N GLU A 237 9.36 -13.70 4.83
CA GLU A 237 10.67 -13.88 4.16
C GLU A 237 10.55 -14.73 2.89
N SER A 238 9.61 -15.70 2.83
CA SER A 238 9.36 -16.47 1.60
C SER A 238 8.65 -15.66 0.51
N ASP A 239 8.19 -14.45 0.83
CA ASP A 239 7.36 -13.61 -0.02
C ASP A 239 8.08 -12.30 -0.41
N GLY A 240 9.41 -12.25 -0.23
CA GLY A 240 10.22 -11.05 -0.47
C GLY A 240 10.24 -10.08 0.71
N GLY A 241 9.97 -10.57 1.92
CA GLY A 241 10.05 -9.80 3.15
C GLY A 241 8.73 -9.13 3.57
N ILE A 242 8.67 -8.77 4.85
CA ILE A 242 7.45 -8.23 5.48
C ILE A 242 6.98 -6.91 4.85
N ASP A 243 7.90 -6.06 4.40
CA ASP A 243 7.55 -4.78 3.80
C ASP A 243 6.88 -4.92 2.43
N ASN A 244 7.31 -5.89 1.63
CA ASN A 244 6.68 -6.22 0.36
C ASN A 244 5.26 -6.77 0.58
N VAL A 245 5.06 -7.61 1.60
CA VAL A 245 3.73 -8.13 1.97
C VAL A 245 2.79 -7.02 2.44
N ILE A 246 3.27 -6.11 3.29
CA ILE A 246 2.49 -4.95 3.76
C ILE A 246 2.11 -4.07 2.57
N ALA A 247 3.07 -3.72 1.71
CA ALA A 247 2.83 -2.91 0.52
C ALA A 247 1.85 -3.59 -0.45
N ALA A 248 1.95 -4.91 -0.67
CA ALA A 248 0.99 -5.67 -1.46
C ALA A 248 -0.44 -5.55 -0.90
N SER A 249 -0.58 -5.68 0.42
CA SER A 249 -1.86 -5.61 1.11
C SER A 249 -2.48 -4.21 0.98
N MET A 250 -1.68 -3.16 1.18
CA MET A 250 -2.09 -1.77 1.01
C MET A 250 -2.51 -1.48 -0.44
N ALA A 251 -1.74 -1.95 -1.42
CA ALA A 251 -2.02 -1.76 -2.84
C ALA A 251 -3.32 -2.45 -3.27
N ARG A 252 -3.58 -3.66 -2.78
CA ARG A 252 -4.84 -4.39 -3.01
C ARG A 252 -6.03 -3.70 -2.36
N ALA A 253 -5.88 -3.23 -1.12
CA ALA A 253 -6.93 -2.44 -0.46
C ALA A 253 -7.28 -1.17 -1.25
N GLN A 254 -6.25 -0.45 -1.73
CA GLN A 254 -6.46 0.72 -2.57
C GLN A 254 -7.12 0.36 -3.90
N LEU A 255 -6.73 -0.74 -4.55
CA LEU A 255 -7.37 -1.19 -5.77
C LEU A 255 -8.87 -1.48 -5.56
N VAL A 256 -9.25 -2.11 -4.45
CA VAL A 256 -10.66 -2.37 -4.13
C VAL A 256 -11.43 -1.06 -3.91
N ALA A 257 -10.85 -0.09 -3.21
CA ALA A 257 -11.44 1.23 -3.03
C ALA A 257 -11.60 1.98 -4.36
N ASP A 258 -10.56 1.99 -5.19
CA ASP A 258 -10.56 2.64 -6.52
C ASP A 258 -11.62 2.01 -7.43
N ASN A 259 -11.72 0.68 -7.45
CA ASN A 259 -12.73 -0.04 -8.24
C ASN A 259 -14.17 0.19 -7.74
N SER A 260 -14.32 0.59 -6.48
CA SER A 260 -15.62 0.86 -5.86
C SER A 260 -16.01 2.35 -5.90
N ASP A 261 -15.15 3.22 -6.43
CA ASP A 261 -15.34 4.67 -6.51
C ASP A 261 -15.75 5.31 -5.16
N THR A 262 -15.14 4.84 -4.07
CA THR A 262 -15.51 5.29 -2.71
C THR A 262 -14.88 6.61 -2.31
N GLY A 263 -13.94 7.14 -3.11
CA GLY A 263 -13.13 8.30 -2.73
C GLY A 263 -12.19 8.05 -1.55
N VAL A 264 -12.02 6.79 -1.12
CA VAL A 264 -11.16 6.42 0.01
C VAL A 264 -9.73 6.20 -0.45
N SER A 265 -8.77 6.79 0.28
CA SER A 265 -7.34 6.59 0.11
C SER A 265 -6.71 6.01 1.37
N PHE A 266 -5.96 4.92 1.23
CA PHE A 266 -5.21 4.32 2.34
C PHE A 266 -3.76 4.80 2.34
N VAL A 267 -3.27 5.23 3.50
CA VAL A 267 -1.88 5.68 3.68
C VAL A 267 -1.24 4.90 4.80
N LEU A 268 -0.18 4.14 4.50
CA LEU A 268 0.63 3.49 5.53
C LEU A 268 1.44 4.56 6.27
N VAL A 269 1.08 4.83 7.53
CA VAL A 269 1.77 5.84 8.35
C VAL A 269 2.82 5.24 9.27
N HIS A 270 2.67 3.95 9.61
CA HIS A 270 3.61 3.26 10.47
C HIS A 270 3.53 1.74 10.27
N SER A 271 4.67 1.08 10.44
CA SER A 271 4.69 -0.36 10.67
C SER A 271 5.79 -0.72 11.67
N ALA A 272 5.53 -1.74 12.50
CA ALA A 272 6.48 -2.17 13.53
C ALA A 272 6.32 -3.65 13.88
N GLU A 273 7.45 -4.30 14.16
CA GLU A 273 7.48 -5.62 14.81
C GLU A 273 7.22 -5.44 16.31
N VAL A 274 6.40 -6.31 16.89
CA VAL A 274 6.18 -6.39 18.35
C VAL A 274 6.44 -7.80 18.84
N ASP A 275 7.07 -7.89 20.02
CA ASP A 275 7.40 -9.15 20.69
C ASP A 275 6.18 -9.78 21.37
N TYR A 276 5.10 -9.96 20.62
CA TYR A 276 3.94 -10.71 21.09
C TYR A 276 4.23 -12.21 20.96
N ALA A 277 4.22 -12.91 22.10
CA ALA A 277 4.29 -14.36 22.11
C ALA A 277 2.91 -14.93 21.80
N GLU A 278 2.76 -15.51 20.61
CA GLU A 278 1.56 -16.26 20.24
C GLU A 278 1.45 -17.48 21.17
N THR A 279 0.48 -17.48 22.09
CA THR A 279 0.34 -18.55 23.09
C THR A 279 -0.17 -19.86 22.50
N GLY A 280 -0.51 -19.90 21.21
CA GLY A 280 -0.85 -21.12 20.47
C GLY A 280 -2.04 -21.91 21.03
N ASP A 281 -2.76 -21.37 22.01
CA ASP A 281 -3.94 -21.96 22.61
C ASP A 281 -5.19 -21.34 21.97
N PRO A 282 -5.76 -21.96 20.93
CA PRO A 282 -7.16 -21.77 20.58
C PRO A 282 -7.98 -22.51 21.65
N SER A 283 -8.16 -21.87 22.81
CA SER A 283 -9.06 -22.40 23.85
C SER A 283 -10.50 -22.46 23.36
#